data_AF-A0A368K0L6-F1
#
_entry.id   AF-A0A368K0L6-F1
#
_cell.length_a   1.000
_cell.length_b   1.000
_cell.length_c   1.000
_cell.angle_alpha   90.00
_cell.angle_beta   90.00
_cell.angle_gamma   90.00
#
_symmetry.space_group_name_H-M   'P 1'
#
loop_
_entity.id
_entity.type
_entity.pdbx_description
1 polymer ?
#
loop_
_entity_poly.entity_id
_entity_poly.type
_entity_poly.pdbx_seq_one_letter_code
_entity_poly.pdbx_strand_id
1 'polypeptide(L)'
;MRYLLIFWAGPLALFWGWYFLSLNDISFGTTFFSREMNDLVFEVYGNVLGIDPQAIPPLAARACVIDSLILFAIIAFRRRRDILARFQAWRERYS
;
A
#
# COMPACT_ATOMS: atom_id res chain seq x y z
N MET A 1 -7.01 -14.12 -9.41
CA MET A 1 -6.88 -12.72 -8.93
C MET A 1 -6.72 -12.61 -7.42
N ARG A 2 -7.44 -13.40 -6.60
CA ARG A 2 -7.29 -13.41 -5.12
C ARG A 2 -5.82 -13.45 -4.67
N TYR A 3 -5.05 -14.43 -5.15
CA TYR A 3 -3.65 -14.59 -4.74
C TYR A 3 -2.79 -13.39 -5.13
N LEU A 4 -2.98 -12.82 -6.32
CA LEU A 4 -2.24 -11.64 -6.78
C LEU A 4 -2.50 -10.44 -5.86
N LEU A 5 -3.75 -10.23 -5.44
CA LEU A 5 -4.09 -9.19 -4.47
C LEU A 5 -3.51 -9.46 -3.08
N ILE A 6 -3.49 -10.70 -2.60
CA ILE A 6 -2.92 -11.06 -1.29
C ILE A 6 -1.40 -10.86 -1.29
N PHE A 7 -0.71 -11.34 -2.32
CA PHE A 7 0.74 -11.18 -2.43
C PHE A 7 1.17 -9.74 -2.71
N TRP A 8 0.29 -8.90 -3.27
CA TRP A 8 0.55 -7.47 -3.45
C TRP A 8 0.22 -6.67 -2.18
N ALA A 9 -0.98 -6.83 -1.61
CA ALA A 9 -1.43 -6.07 -0.46
C ALA A 9 -0.82 -6.53 0.88
N GLY A 10 -0.44 -7.81 1.00
CA GLY A 10 0.10 -8.38 2.23
C GLY A 10 1.40 -7.71 2.69
N PRO A 11 2.46 -7.69 1.86
CA PRO A 11 3.70 -7.00 2.18
C PRO A 11 3.51 -5.50 2.44
N LEU A 12 2.63 -4.86 1.66
CA LEU A 12 2.29 -3.45 1.84
C LEU A 12 1.60 -3.19 3.17
N ALA A 13 0.63 -4.01 3.55
CA ALA A 13 -0.07 -3.89 4.82
C ALA A 13 0.86 -4.11 6.01
N LEU A 14 1.82 -5.04 5.89
CA LEU A 14 2.84 -5.25 6.91
C LEU A 14 3.75 -4.03 7.04
N PHE A 15 4.28 -3.52 5.92
CA PHE A 15 5.14 -2.33 5.90
C PHE A 15 4.43 -1.09 6.45
N TRP A 16 3.24 -0.77 5.92
CA TRP A 16 2.45 0.39 6.34
C TRP A 16 1.92 0.24 7.76
N GLY A 17 1.52 -0.97 8.17
CA GLY A 17 1.08 -1.25 9.53
C GLY A 17 2.22 -1.02 10.52
N TRP A 18 3.41 -1.53 10.22
CA TRP A 18 4.61 -1.31 11.03
C TRP A 18 4.98 0.18 11.12
N TYR A 19 5.03 0.87 9.97
CA TYR A 19 5.30 2.31 9.91
C TYR A 19 4.26 3.13 10.70
N PHE A 20 2.96 2.78 10.59
CA PHE A 20 1.89 3.48 11.28
C PHE A 20 1.94 3.26 12.79
N LEU A 21 2.24 2.05 13.25
CA LEU A 21 2.47 1.77 14.68
C LEU A 21 3.61 2.64 15.23
N SER A 22 4.71 2.70 14.50
CA SER A 22 5.87 3.52 14.82
C SER A 22 5.53 5.01 14.86
N LEU A 23 4.74 5.52 13.91
CA LEU A 23 4.28 6.92 13.89
C LEU A 23 3.36 7.30 15.05
N ASN A 24 2.61 6.34 15.61
CA ASN A 24 1.73 6.57 16.77
C ASN A 24 2.42 6.22 18.10
N ASP A 25 3.74 6.00 18.08
CA ASP A 25 4.56 5.60 19.23
C ASP A 25 4.06 4.30 19.91
N ILE A 26 3.40 3.42 19.14
CA ILE A 26 2.88 2.13 19.62
C ILE A 26 3.97 1.07 19.47
N SER A 27 4.82 0.96 20.50
CA SER A 27 5.97 0.05 20.49
C SER A 27 5.69 -1.34 21.09
N PHE A 28 4.58 -1.51 21.80
CA PHE A 28 4.24 -2.70 22.60
C PHE A 28 5.36 -3.14 23.58
N GLY A 29 6.23 -2.22 23.98
CA GLY A 29 7.40 -2.52 24.82
C GLY A 29 8.57 -3.16 24.07
N THR A 30 8.51 -3.21 22.74
CA THR A 30 9.60 -3.73 21.89
C THR A 30 10.24 -2.61 21.08
N THR A 31 11.57 -2.64 20.95
CA THR A 31 12.32 -1.66 20.12
C THR A 31 11.94 -1.76 18.65
N PHE A 32 11.50 -2.93 18.17
CA PHE A 32 11.22 -3.13 16.75
C PHE A 32 10.10 -2.22 16.22
N PHE A 33 9.07 -1.94 17.02
CA PHE A 33 7.95 -1.06 16.66
C PHE A 33 8.21 0.41 17.04
N SER A 34 9.39 0.77 17.54
CA SER A 34 9.69 2.14 17.94
C SER A 34 9.93 3.05 16.73
N ARG A 35 9.84 4.36 16.98
CA ARG A 35 10.21 5.41 16.03
C ARG A 35 11.70 5.36 15.68
N GLU A 36 12.57 5.20 16.67
CA GLU A 36 14.02 5.10 16.47
C GLU A 36 14.43 3.94 15.56
N MET A 37 13.80 2.76 15.71
CA MET A 37 14.09 1.64 14.82
C MET A 37 13.68 1.96 13.38
N ASN A 38 12.52 2.59 13.21
CA ASN A 38 12.02 2.94 11.89
C ASN A 38 12.91 4.01 11.21
N ASP A 39 13.32 5.03 11.97
CA ASP A 39 14.27 6.05 11.52
C ASP A 39 15.62 5.44 11.13
N LEU A 40 16.16 4.52 11.95
CA LEU A 40 17.40 3.80 11.66
C LEU A 40 17.30 2.99 10.36
N VAL A 41 16.19 2.29 10.15
CA VAL A 41 15.95 1.52 8.93
C VAL A 41 15.91 2.45 7.71
N PHE A 42 15.20 3.58 7.81
CA PHE A 42 15.17 4.56 6.72
C PHE A 42 16.52 5.24 6.48
N GLU A 43 17.32 5.47 7.51
CA GLU A 43 18.68 5.98 7.37
C GLU A 43 19.56 5.01 6.59
N VAL A 44 19.53 3.72 6.94
CA VAL A 44 20.26 2.67 6.20
C VAL A 44 19.81 2.64 4.74
N TYR A 45 18.50 2.65 4.47
CA TYR A 45 18.00 2.67 3.10
C TYR A 45 18.36 3.96 2.35
N GLY A 46 18.31 5.11 3.00
CA GLY A 46 18.68 6.41 2.41
C GLY A 46 20.14 6.42 2.00
N ASN A 47 21.02 5.92 2.85
CA ASN A 47 22.44 5.75 2.55
C ASN A 47 22.69 4.78 1.39
N VAL A 48 21.97 3.66 1.33
CA VAL A 48 22.09 2.69 0.23
C VAL A 48 21.58 3.25 -1.10
N LEU A 49 20.49 4.01 -1.06
CA LEU A 49 19.83 4.58 -2.24
C LEU A 49 20.43 5.93 -2.66
N GLY A 50 21.26 6.56 -1.83
CA GLY A 50 21.81 7.89 -2.06
C GLY A 50 20.75 9.00 -2.03
N ILE A 51 19.69 8.84 -1.23
CA ILE A 51 18.59 9.81 -1.10
C ILE A 51 18.34 10.16 0.37
N ASP A 52 17.64 11.26 0.60
CA ASP A 52 17.20 11.66 1.94
C ASP A 52 16.30 10.55 2.55
N PRO A 53 16.66 10.00 3.74
CA PRO A 53 15.83 9.04 4.48
C PRO A 53 14.38 9.49 4.64
N GLN A 54 14.15 10.79 4.87
CA GLN A 54 12.81 11.35 5.05
C GLN A 54 11.99 11.37 3.75
N ALA A 55 12.65 11.28 2.60
CA ALA A 55 11.97 11.17 1.31
C ALA A 55 11.45 9.76 1.03
N ILE A 56 11.95 8.73 1.73
CA ILE A 56 11.60 7.32 1.46
C ILE A 56 10.12 7.03 1.73
N PRO A 57 9.55 7.35 2.91
CA PRO A 57 8.12 7.09 3.16
C PRO A 57 7.18 7.72 2.14
N PRO A 58 7.29 9.03 1.79
CA PRO A 58 6.41 9.63 0.79
C PRO A 58 6.65 9.08 -0.63
N LEU A 59 7.88 8.69 -0.99
CA LEU A 59 8.16 8.01 -2.26
C LEU A 59 7.47 6.64 -2.32
N ALA A 60 7.60 5.84 -1.26
CA ALA A 60 6.93 4.55 -1.14
C ALA A 60 5.41 4.68 -1.19
N ALA A 61 4.83 5.70 -0.54
CA ALA A 61 3.40 5.99 -0.61
C ALA A 61 2.94 6.26 -2.04
N ARG A 62 3.67 7.10 -2.78
CA ARG A 62 3.37 7.42 -4.18
C ARG A 62 3.45 6.18 -5.07
N ALA A 63 4.47 5.36 -4.89
CA ALA A 63 4.61 4.09 -5.62
C ALA A 63 3.40 3.17 -5.34
N CYS A 64 2.99 3.03 -4.07
CA CYS A 64 1.82 2.23 -3.70
C CYS A 64 0.54 2.71 -4.39
N VAL A 65 0.31 4.02 -4.46
CA VAL A 65 -0.87 4.61 -5.12
C VAL A 65 -0.87 4.29 -6.61
N ILE A 66 0.27 4.49 -7.28
CA ILE A 66 0.41 4.21 -8.71
C ILE A 66 0.22 2.72 -8.99
N ASP A 67 0.86 1.84 -8.21
CA ASP A 67 0.74 0.39 -8.35
C ASP A 67 -0.70 -0.08 -8.14
N SER A 68 -1.39 0.49 -7.14
CA SER A 68 -2.82 0.23 -6.89
C SER A 68 -3.66 0.61 -8.11
N LEU A 69 -3.45 1.82 -8.64
CA LEU A 69 -4.20 2.33 -9.80
C LEU A 69 -4.00 1.43 -11.00
N ILE A 70 -2.77 1.03 -11.30
CA ILE A 70 -2.46 0.12 -12.41
C ILE A 70 -3.13 -1.24 -12.18
N LEU A 71 -3.01 -1.79 -10.97
CA LEU A 71 -3.62 -3.07 -10.63
C LEU A 71 -5.14 -3.04 -10.79
N PHE A 72 -5.81 -2.01 -10.26
CA PHE A 72 -7.25 -1.84 -10.41
C PHE A 72 -7.65 -1.57 -11.86
N ALA A 73 -6.86 -0.83 -12.64
CA ALA A 73 -7.11 -0.61 -14.07
C ALA A 73 -7.05 -1.93 -14.86
N ILE A 74 -6.05 -2.78 -14.60
CA ILE A 74 -5.94 -4.11 -15.21
C ILE A 74 -7.15 -4.98 -14.83
N ILE A 75 -7.54 -4.98 -13.56
CA ILE A 75 -8.70 -5.75 -13.09
C ILE A 75 -9.99 -5.25 -13.75
N ALA A 76 -10.20 -3.93 -13.80
CA ALA A 76 -11.36 -3.31 -14.42
C ALA A 76 -11.42 -3.64 -15.92
N PHE A 77 -10.30 -3.56 -16.64
CA PHE A 77 -10.25 -3.89 -18.05
C PHE A 77 -10.53 -5.37 -18.33
N ARG A 78 -10.00 -6.28 -17.49
CA ARG A 78 -10.25 -7.73 -17.60
C ARG A 78 -11.69 -8.11 -17.27
N ARG A 79 -12.34 -7.38 -16.35
CA ARG A 79 -13.72 -7.62 -15.92
C ARG A 79 -14.73 -6.64 -16.52
N ARG A 80 -14.35 -5.90 -17.57
CA ARG A 80 -15.19 -4.83 -18.15
C ARG A 80 -16.61 -5.26 -18.49
N ARG A 81 -16.79 -6.49 -19.01
CA ARG A 81 -18.11 -7.04 -19.36
C ARG A 81 -18.98 -7.28 -18.13
N ASP A 82 -18.41 -7.89 -17.08
CA ASP A 82 -19.11 -8.15 -15.82
C ASP A 82 -19.46 -6.85 -15.09
N ILE A 83 -18.55 -5.87 -15.12
CA ILE A 83 -18.76 -4.55 -14.49
C ILE A 83 -19.88 -3.80 -15.21
N LEU A 84 -19.88 -3.78 -16.55
CA LEU A 84 -20.93 -3.15 -17.35
C LEU A 84 -22.29 -3.82 -17.12
N ALA A 85 -22.35 -5.16 -17.09
CA ALA A 85 -23.58 -5.89 -16.81
C ALA A 85 -24.12 -5.59 -15.39
N ARG A 86 -23.24 -5.52 -14.39
CA ARG A 86 -23.62 -5.11 -13.02
C ARG A 86 -24.10 -3.67 -12.94
N PHE A 87 -23.50 -2.77 -13.72
CA PHE A 87 -23.90 -1.36 -13.77
C PHE A 87 -25.26 -1.18 -14.45
N GLN A 88 -25.52 -1.89 -15.55
CA GLN A 88 -26.82 -1.92 -16.22
C GLN A 88 -27.92 -2.46 -15.30
N ALA A 89 -27.68 -3.60 -14.65
CA ALA A 89 -28.62 -4.18 -13.68
C ALA A 89 -28.86 -3.28 -12.45
N TRP A 90 -27.85 -2.50 -12.02
CA TRP A 90 -28.02 -1.47 -11.00
C TRP A 90 -28.91 -0.33 -11.48
N ARG A 91 -28.72 0.14 -12.72
CA ARG A 91 -29.49 1.23 -13.30
C ARG A 91 -30.97 0.86 -13.45
N GLU A 92 -31.27 -0.35 -13.90
CA GLU A 92 -32.64 -0.88 -14.03
C GLU A 92 -33.34 -1.09 -12.68
N ARG A 93 -32.60 -1.26 -11.58
CA ARG A 93 -33.17 -1.43 -10.22
C ARG A 93 -33.61 -0.12 -9.56
N TYR A 94 -33.09 1.02 -10.02
CA TYR A 94 -33.33 2.35 -9.42
C TYR A 94 -34.04 3.32 -10.38
N SER A 95 -34.47 2.84 -11.55
CA SER A 95 -35.38 3.53 -12.47
C SER A 95 -36.80 3.02 -12.31
#